data_AF-A0A923TRV6-F1
#
_entry.id   AF-A0A923TRV6-F1
#
_cell.length_a   1.000
_cell.length_b   1.000
_cell.length_c   1.000
_cell.angle_alpha   90.00
_cell.angle_beta   90.00
_cell.angle_gamma   90.00
#
_symmetry.space_group_name_H-M   'P 1'
#
loop_
_entity.id
_entity.type
_entity.pdbx_description
1 polymer ?
#
loop_
_entity_poly.entity_id
_entity_poly.type
_entity_poly.pdbx_seq_one_letter_code
_entity_poly.pdbx_strand_id
1 'polypeptide(L)'
;MKSLIKTILALTILFFLFFCGWFINGKLRAPEESLRTIYSNNIKPCMNYWTTDPNFTDTNSLQAMAMRLYDQGEYVLALEAFQRFEPAKEDEALYNLYIGICYLKADFDNLAITHLLEAVNLATSYDKIQLSRWYLSLAYLKAGIEKEAIQNLEEIVEVNAPQKSQAKVIISEIAYSGNPIKGFMMVFAD
;
A
#
# COMPACT_ATOMS: atom_id res chain seq x y z
N MET A 1 13.38 23.75 53.83
CA MET A 1 14.40 23.11 52.97
C MET A 1 14.03 21.68 52.56
N LYS A 2 13.84 20.72 53.48
CA LYS A 2 13.50 19.31 53.14
C LYS A 2 12.21 19.14 52.33
N SER A 3 11.18 19.96 52.58
CA SER A 3 9.91 19.95 51.83
C SER A 3 10.07 20.42 50.37
N LEU A 4 10.93 21.42 50.14
CA LEU A 4 11.21 21.98 48.81
C LEU A 4 11.98 20.99 47.92
N ILE A 5 12.90 20.22 48.53
CA ILE A 5 13.69 19.20 47.81
C ILE A 5 12.80 18.05 47.34
N LYS A 6 11.81 17.63 48.14
CA LYS A 6 10.87 16.55 47.78
C LYS A 6 9.95 16.93 46.61
N THR A 7 9.51 18.19 46.55
CA THR A 7 8.63 18.69 45.48
C THR A 7 9.37 18.82 44.15
N ILE A 8 10.61 19.31 44.16
CA ILE A 8 11.46 19.35 42.97
C ILE A 8 11.73 17.94 42.44
N LEU A 9 12.05 16.99 43.32
CA LEU A 9 12.33 15.60 42.94
C LEU A 9 11.11 14.92 42.28
N ALA A 10 9.91 15.15 42.84
CA ALA A 10 8.67 14.62 42.29
C ALA A 10 8.36 15.19 40.89
N LEU A 11 8.57 16.50 40.69
CA LEU A 11 8.37 17.16 39.39
C LEU A 11 9.35 16.65 38.32
N THR A 12 10.61 16.42 38.67
CA THR A 12 11.58 15.83 37.73
C THR A 12 11.22 14.41 37.31
N ILE A 13 10.72 13.58 38.24
CA ILE A 13 10.27 12.21 37.92
C ILE A 13 9.05 12.25 37.02
N LEU A 14 8.09 13.15 37.30
CA LEU A 14 6.89 13.31 36.47
C LEU A 14 7.24 13.79 35.06
N PHE A 15 8.19 14.72 34.94
CA PHE A 15 8.71 15.20 33.67
C PHE A 15 9.43 14.08 32.90
N PHE A 16 10.23 13.27 33.58
CA PHE A 16 10.94 12.14 32.97
C PHE A 16 9.98 11.04 32.51
N LEU A 17 8.93 10.75 33.29
CA LEU A 17 7.89 9.79 32.91
C LEU A 17 7.06 10.31 31.73
N PHE A 18 6.78 11.61 31.66
CA PHE A 18 6.11 12.23 30.53
C PHE A 18 6.98 12.19 29.26
N PHE A 19 8.27 12.53 29.37
CA PHE A 19 9.23 12.45 28.27
C PHE A 19 9.47 11.02 27.81
N CYS A 20 9.65 10.07 28.72
CA CYS A 20 9.76 8.65 28.39
C CYS A 20 8.47 8.13 27.76
N GLY A 21 7.30 8.49 28.26
CA GLY A 21 6.02 8.10 27.68
C GLY A 21 5.84 8.63 26.25
N TRP A 22 6.20 9.89 26.01
CA TRP A 22 6.18 10.51 24.68
C TRP A 22 7.20 9.86 23.73
N PHE A 23 8.40 9.57 24.21
CA PHE A 23 9.48 8.96 23.43
C PHE A 23 9.22 7.47 23.10
N ILE A 24 8.62 6.73 24.03
CA ILE A 24 8.22 5.33 23.84
C ILE A 24 7.02 5.24 22.89
N ASN A 25 6.00 6.10 23.04
CA ASN A 25 4.87 6.14 22.11
C ASN A 25 5.27 6.59 20.69
N GLY A 26 6.22 7.53 20.57
CA GLY A 26 6.71 8.00 19.26
C GLY A 26 7.46 6.92 18.48
N LYS A 27 8.23 6.05 19.15
CA LYS A 27 8.99 4.97 18.48
C LYS A 27 8.16 3.73 18.13
N LEU A 28 7.02 3.50 18.78
CA LEU A 28 6.13 2.37 18.47
C LEU A 28 5.21 2.64 17.26
N ARG A 29 5.01 3.90 16.85
CA ARG A 29 4.24 4.28 15.65
C ARG A 29 5.07 4.41 14.37
N ALA A 30 6.40 4.49 14.49
CA ALA A 30 7.32 4.69 13.38
C ALA A 30 7.25 3.64 12.24
N PRO A 31 6.98 2.34 12.50
CA PRO A 31 6.96 1.34 11.42
C PRO A 31 5.80 1.53 10.44
N GLU A 32 4.61 1.90 10.92
CA GLU A 32 3.43 2.06 10.05
C GLU A 32 3.58 3.28 9.14
N GLU A 33 4.10 4.38 9.68
CA GLU A 33 4.35 5.61 8.92
C GLU A 33 5.44 5.41 7.86
N SER A 34 6.48 4.63 8.15
CA SER A 34 7.51 4.28 7.15
C SER A 34 6.93 3.41 6.03
N LEU A 35 6.12 2.41 6.35
CA LEU A 35 5.50 1.54 5.33
C LEU A 35 4.52 2.33 4.44
N ARG A 36 3.73 3.23 5.02
CA ARG A 36 2.83 4.12 4.25
C ARG A 36 3.61 5.07 3.34
N THR A 37 4.79 5.54 3.77
CA THR A 37 5.69 6.36 2.95
C THR A 37 6.28 5.56 1.78
N ILE A 38 6.71 4.32 2.03
CA ILE A 38 7.19 3.41 0.98
C ILE A 38 6.07 3.15 -0.03
N TYR A 39 4.85 2.89 0.44
CA TYR A 39 3.67 2.80 -0.42
C TYR A 39 3.49 4.06 -1.29
N SER A 40 3.48 5.26 -0.70
CA SER A 40 3.19 6.50 -1.42
C SER A 40 4.20 6.79 -2.52
N ASN A 41 5.46 6.41 -2.31
CA ASN A 41 6.54 6.60 -3.28
C ASN A 41 6.47 5.63 -4.46
N ASN A 42 5.81 4.48 -4.27
CA ASN A 42 5.82 3.37 -5.24
C ASN A 42 4.47 3.16 -5.95
N ILE A 43 3.37 3.71 -5.42
CA ILE A 43 2.06 3.57 -6.05
C ILE A 43 1.95 4.37 -7.35
N LYS A 44 1.64 3.68 -8.44
CA LYS A 44 1.33 4.27 -9.75
C LYS A 44 -0.06 3.83 -10.20
N PRO A 45 -0.80 4.62 -11.00
CA PRO A 45 -2.00 4.13 -11.65
C PRO A 45 -1.69 2.91 -12.52
N CYS A 46 -2.58 1.92 -12.51
CA CYS A 46 -2.49 0.78 -13.39
C CYS A 46 -2.87 1.24 -14.80
N MET A 47 -2.20 0.69 -15.82
CA MET A 47 -2.60 0.93 -17.20
C MET A 47 -4.04 0.44 -17.40
N ASN A 48 -4.82 1.17 -18.19
CA ASN A 48 -6.19 0.82 -18.53
C ASN A 48 -6.21 -0.29 -19.59
N TYR A 49 -6.15 -1.56 -19.17
CA TYR A 49 -6.15 -2.74 -20.03
C TYR A 49 -7.51 -3.05 -20.65
N TRP A 50 -8.61 -2.48 -20.14
CA TRP A 50 -9.96 -2.77 -20.64
C TRP A 50 -10.33 -1.94 -21.87
N THR A 51 -10.18 -0.62 -21.78
CA THR A 51 -10.70 0.28 -22.81
C THR A 51 -9.65 0.76 -23.81
N THR A 52 -8.38 0.38 -23.59
CA THR A 52 -7.31 0.59 -24.58
C THR A 52 -7.12 -0.61 -25.51
N ASP A 53 -7.88 -1.70 -25.34
CA ASP A 53 -7.94 -2.78 -26.33
C ASP A 53 -8.46 -2.19 -27.66
N PRO A 54 -7.73 -2.35 -28.78
CA PRO A 54 -8.17 -1.88 -30.09
C PRO A 54 -9.55 -2.41 -30.52
N ASN A 55 -9.98 -3.55 -29.96
CA ASN A 55 -11.27 -4.16 -30.22
C ASN A 55 -12.39 -3.65 -29.29
N PHE A 56 -12.06 -2.82 -28.30
CA PHE A 56 -13.05 -2.21 -27.42
C PHE A 56 -13.79 -1.09 -28.17
N THR A 57 -15.04 -1.35 -28.57
CA THR A 57 -15.84 -0.40 -29.35
C THR A 57 -16.89 0.34 -28.53
N ASP A 58 -17.25 -0.17 -27.35
CA ASP A 58 -18.35 0.39 -26.54
C ASP A 58 -17.88 1.48 -25.56
N THR A 59 -17.65 2.66 -26.12
CA THR A 59 -17.22 3.86 -25.39
C THR A 59 -18.31 4.49 -24.50
N ASN A 60 -19.56 4.03 -24.61
CA ASN A 60 -20.70 4.57 -23.84
C ASN A 60 -21.17 3.63 -22.72
N SER A 61 -20.57 2.44 -22.61
CA SER A 61 -20.83 1.50 -21.51
C SER A 61 -20.52 2.07 -20.13
N LEU A 62 -21.16 1.51 -19.10
CA LEU A 62 -20.82 1.80 -17.70
C LEU A 62 -19.36 1.46 -17.39
N GLN A 63 -18.82 0.41 -18.02
CA GLN A 63 -17.41 0.03 -17.94
C GLN A 63 -16.50 1.14 -18.50
N ALA A 64 -16.80 1.67 -19.69
CA ALA A 64 -16.05 2.78 -20.27
C ALA A 64 -16.11 4.04 -19.39
N MET A 65 -17.28 4.34 -18.83
CA MET A 65 -17.44 5.44 -17.89
C MET A 65 -16.59 5.24 -16.62
N ALA A 66 -16.62 4.05 -16.02
CA ALA A 66 -15.84 3.73 -14.83
C ALA A 66 -14.33 3.86 -15.08
N MET A 67 -13.85 3.33 -16.21
CA MET A 67 -12.45 3.44 -16.60
C MET A 67 -12.02 4.87 -16.92
N ARG A 68 -12.88 5.70 -17.53
CA ARG A 68 -12.58 7.12 -17.74
C ARG A 68 -12.43 7.87 -16.40
N LEU A 69 -13.30 7.59 -15.42
CA LEU A 69 -13.20 8.17 -14.09
C LEU A 69 -11.93 7.69 -13.37
N TYR A 70 -11.59 6.41 -13.51
CA TYR A 70 -10.35 5.84 -13.00
C TYR A 70 -9.10 6.57 -13.55
N ASP A 71 -9.04 6.75 -14.88
CA ASP A 71 -7.92 7.43 -15.55
C ASP A 71 -7.80 8.91 -15.15
N GLN A 72 -8.92 9.54 -14.79
CA GLN A 72 -8.97 10.90 -14.27
C GLN A 72 -8.55 11.01 -12.79
N GLY A 73 -8.37 9.88 -12.09
CA GLY A 73 -8.07 9.85 -10.66
C GLY A 73 -9.30 10.05 -9.77
N GLU A 74 -10.51 10.04 -10.34
CA GLU A 74 -11.78 10.19 -9.63
C GLU A 74 -12.22 8.83 -9.02
N TYR A 75 -11.39 8.28 -8.13
CA TYR A 75 -11.51 6.89 -7.68
C TYR A 75 -12.83 6.55 -6.98
N VAL A 76 -13.41 7.50 -6.23
CA VAL A 76 -14.72 7.30 -5.58
C VAL A 76 -15.83 7.22 -6.62
N LEU A 77 -15.84 8.12 -7.60
CA LEU A 77 -16.83 8.08 -8.69
C LEU A 77 -16.63 6.86 -9.59
N ALA A 78 -15.38 6.43 -9.80
CA ALA A 78 -15.07 5.21 -10.51
C ALA A 78 -15.65 3.97 -9.80
N LEU A 79 -15.54 3.89 -8.46
CA LEU A 79 -16.17 2.83 -7.67
C LEU A 79 -17.69 2.82 -7.84
N GLU A 80 -18.34 3.99 -7.74
CA GLU A 80 -19.79 4.10 -7.97
C GLU A 80 -20.18 3.60 -9.37
N ALA A 81 -19.38 3.91 -10.40
CA ALA A 81 -19.62 3.45 -11.75
C ALA A 81 -19.39 1.93 -11.92
N PHE A 82 -18.33 1.38 -11.32
CA PHE A 82 -18.05 -0.05 -11.35
C PHE A 82 -19.17 -0.88 -10.72
N GLN A 83 -19.71 -0.43 -9.58
CA GLN A 83 -20.78 -1.13 -8.87
C GLN A 83 -22.13 -1.17 -9.63
N ARG A 84 -22.25 -0.48 -10.76
CA ARG A 84 -23.49 -0.40 -11.56
C ARG A 84 -23.55 -1.44 -12.68
N PHE A 85 -22.51 -2.25 -12.85
CA PHE A 85 -22.51 -3.35 -13.80
C PHE A 85 -21.87 -4.60 -13.19
N GLU A 86 -22.30 -5.76 -13.70
CA GLU A 86 -21.68 -7.04 -13.38
C GLU A 86 -20.61 -7.32 -14.44
N PRO A 87 -19.34 -7.60 -14.07
CA PRO A 87 -18.33 -7.96 -15.04
C PRO A 87 -18.67 -9.29 -15.72
N ALA A 88 -18.23 -9.47 -16.96
CA ALA A 88 -18.20 -10.80 -17.55
C ALA A 88 -17.20 -11.69 -16.79
N LYS A 89 -17.39 -13.01 -16.85
CA LYS A 89 -16.57 -13.96 -16.06
C LYS A 89 -15.08 -13.85 -16.37
N GLU A 90 -14.74 -13.66 -17.64
CA GLU A 90 -13.37 -13.46 -18.14
C GLU A 90 -12.72 -12.16 -17.63
N ASP A 91 -13.54 -11.22 -17.19
CA ASP A 91 -13.18 -9.87 -16.77
C ASP A 91 -13.15 -9.69 -15.25
N GLU A 92 -13.66 -10.66 -14.48
CA GLU A 92 -13.75 -10.58 -13.01
C GLU A 92 -12.40 -10.28 -12.34
N ALA A 93 -11.30 -10.83 -12.86
CA ALA A 93 -9.96 -10.57 -12.31
C ALA A 93 -9.54 -9.09 -12.51
N LEU A 94 -9.80 -8.51 -13.69
CA LEU A 94 -9.50 -7.10 -13.97
C LEU A 94 -10.45 -6.17 -13.22
N TYR A 95 -11.72 -6.56 -13.10
CA TYR A 95 -12.70 -5.84 -12.29
C TYR A 95 -12.24 -5.70 -10.84
N ASN A 96 -11.86 -6.81 -10.22
CA ASN A 96 -11.35 -6.83 -8.86
C ASN A 96 -10.02 -6.06 -8.73
N LEU A 97 -9.15 -6.10 -9.74
CA LEU A 97 -7.93 -5.29 -9.76
C LEU A 97 -8.25 -3.78 -9.73
N TYR A 98 -9.11 -3.30 -10.62
CA TYR A 98 -9.42 -1.87 -10.71
C TYR A 98 -10.19 -1.35 -9.50
N ILE A 99 -11.22 -2.08 -9.04
CA ILE A 99 -11.94 -1.74 -7.81
C ILE A 99 -10.98 -1.73 -6.61
N GLY A 100 -10.11 -2.74 -6.51
CA GLY A 100 -9.11 -2.82 -5.45
C GLY A 100 -8.18 -1.60 -5.43
N ILE A 101 -7.72 -1.15 -6.61
CA ILE A 101 -6.90 0.07 -6.72
C ILE A 101 -7.72 1.32 -6.37
N CYS A 102 -8.98 1.42 -6.78
CA CYS A 102 -9.82 2.55 -6.42
C CYS A 102 -10.02 2.64 -4.90
N TYR A 103 -10.35 1.53 -4.23
CA TYR A 103 -10.43 1.49 -2.77
C TYR A 103 -9.10 1.87 -2.14
N LEU A 104 -7.99 1.38 -2.69
CA LEU A 104 -6.65 1.68 -2.17
C LEU A 104 -6.33 3.18 -2.25
N LYS A 105 -6.73 3.82 -3.35
CA LYS A 105 -6.54 5.25 -3.57
C LYS A 105 -7.54 6.12 -2.82
N ALA A 106 -8.69 5.57 -2.44
CA ALA A 106 -9.71 6.22 -1.62
C ALA A 106 -9.56 5.93 -0.11
N ASP A 107 -8.40 5.44 0.32
CA ASP A 107 -8.06 5.15 1.73
C ASP A 107 -8.92 4.07 2.41
N PHE A 108 -9.50 3.16 1.62
CA PHE A 108 -10.24 1.99 2.11
C PHE A 108 -9.38 0.71 2.04
N ASP A 109 -8.29 0.71 2.80
CA ASP A 109 -7.19 -0.27 2.69
C ASP A 109 -7.67 -1.74 2.83
N ASN A 110 -8.60 -2.03 3.74
CA ASN A 110 -9.13 -3.39 3.93
C ASN A 110 -9.95 -3.88 2.72
N LEU A 111 -10.80 -3.02 2.16
CA LEU A 111 -11.58 -3.36 0.96
C LEU A 111 -10.68 -3.52 -0.26
N ALA A 112 -9.64 -2.68 -0.35
CA ALA A 112 -8.61 -2.82 -1.37
C ALA A 112 -7.94 -4.20 -1.30
N ILE A 113 -7.50 -4.63 -0.12
CA ILE A 113 -6.89 -5.94 0.10
C ILE A 113 -7.85 -7.06 -0.33
N THR A 114 -9.12 -7.01 0.07
CA THR A 114 -10.12 -8.02 -0.31
C THR A 114 -10.24 -8.17 -1.82
N HIS A 115 -10.43 -7.06 -2.55
CA HIS A 115 -10.56 -7.11 -4.01
C HIS A 115 -9.24 -7.48 -4.69
N LEU A 116 -8.09 -7.00 -4.21
CA LEU A 116 -6.80 -7.33 -4.81
C LEU A 116 -6.41 -8.80 -4.60
N LEU A 117 -6.78 -9.40 -3.45
CA LEU A 117 -6.65 -10.84 -3.24
C LEU A 117 -7.50 -11.62 -4.25
N GLU A 118 -8.75 -11.21 -4.45
CA GLU A 118 -9.63 -11.85 -5.43
C GLU A 118 -9.08 -11.71 -6.86
N ALA A 119 -8.52 -10.55 -7.20
CA ALA A 119 -7.86 -10.34 -8.49
C ALA A 119 -6.66 -11.27 -8.71
N VAL A 120 -5.89 -11.59 -7.67
CA VAL A 120 -4.79 -12.58 -7.74
C VAL A 120 -5.35 -13.99 -7.94
N ASN A 121 -6.41 -14.36 -7.23
CA ASN A 121 -7.00 -15.69 -7.27
C ASN A 121 -7.69 -16.00 -8.60
N LEU A 122 -8.35 -15.01 -9.19
CA LEU A 122 -9.10 -15.16 -10.45
C LEU A 122 -8.22 -15.00 -11.69
N ALA A 123 -7.08 -14.32 -11.59
CA ALA A 123 -6.20 -14.11 -12.74
C ALA A 123 -5.62 -15.44 -13.23
N THR A 124 -5.75 -15.70 -14.53
CA THR A 124 -5.25 -16.94 -15.17
C THR A 124 -3.96 -16.71 -15.94
N SER A 125 -3.71 -15.50 -16.43
CA SER A 125 -2.47 -15.15 -17.12
C SER A 125 -1.41 -14.70 -16.13
N TYR A 126 -0.18 -15.14 -16.33
CA TYR A 126 0.98 -14.75 -15.52
C TYR A 126 1.06 -13.23 -15.30
N ASP A 127 0.95 -12.42 -16.35
CA ASP A 127 1.07 -10.96 -16.24
C ASP A 127 0.01 -10.35 -15.31
N LYS A 128 -1.26 -10.77 -15.44
CA LYS A 128 -2.35 -10.31 -14.57
C LYS A 128 -2.15 -10.77 -13.12
N ILE A 129 -1.68 -11.99 -12.89
CA ILE A 129 -1.38 -12.50 -11.53
C ILE A 129 -0.34 -11.60 -10.86
N GLN A 130 0.78 -11.36 -11.55
CA GLN A 130 1.89 -10.58 -10.97
C GLN A 130 1.54 -9.10 -10.83
N LEU A 131 0.74 -8.56 -11.75
CA LEU A 131 0.20 -7.21 -11.63
C LEU A 131 -0.72 -7.07 -10.42
N SER A 132 -1.68 -7.98 -10.23
CA SER A 132 -2.57 -7.98 -9.06
C SER A 132 -1.79 -8.16 -7.77
N ARG A 133 -0.79 -9.06 -7.76
CA ARG A 133 0.08 -9.29 -6.60
C ARG A 133 0.90 -8.05 -6.24
N TRP A 134 1.39 -7.31 -7.24
CA TRP A 134 2.09 -6.05 -7.01
C TRP A 134 1.21 -5.03 -6.29
N TYR A 135 -0.03 -4.83 -6.75
CA TYR A 135 -0.95 -3.90 -6.08
C TYR A 135 -1.39 -4.41 -4.70
N LEU A 136 -1.53 -5.72 -4.53
CA LEU A 136 -1.80 -6.33 -3.23
C LEU A 136 -0.66 -6.07 -2.23
N SER A 137 0.61 -6.21 -2.66
CA SER A 137 1.76 -5.81 -1.83
C SER A 137 1.67 -4.35 -1.40
N LEU A 138 1.35 -3.45 -2.33
CA LEU A 138 1.20 -2.02 -2.04
C LEU A 138 0.05 -1.74 -1.06
N ALA A 139 -1.06 -2.48 -1.17
CA ALA A 139 -2.17 -2.39 -0.24
C ALA A 139 -1.78 -2.83 1.18
N TYR A 140 -1.04 -3.93 1.30
CA TYR A 140 -0.51 -4.38 2.58
C TYR A 140 0.45 -3.36 3.21
N LEU A 141 1.34 -2.73 2.42
CA LEU A 141 2.21 -1.66 2.92
C LEU A 141 1.42 -0.47 3.45
N LYS A 142 0.39 -0.03 2.72
CA LYS A 142 -0.46 1.08 3.15
C LYS A 142 -1.21 0.75 4.46
N ALA A 143 -1.67 -0.49 4.59
CA ALA A 143 -2.33 -1.01 5.78
C ALA A 143 -1.37 -1.31 6.96
N GLY A 144 -0.06 -1.12 6.81
CA GLY A 144 0.93 -1.42 7.84
C GLY A 144 1.22 -2.92 8.04
N ILE A 145 0.82 -3.76 7.07
CA ILE A 145 0.90 -5.22 7.13
C ILE A 145 2.21 -5.65 6.42
N GLU A 146 3.32 -5.55 7.13
CA GLU A 146 4.66 -5.74 6.56
C GLU A 146 4.92 -7.16 6.02
N LYS A 147 4.55 -8.19 6.80
CA LYS A 147 4.89 -9.59 6.50
C LYS A 147 4.28 -10.04 5.18
N GLU A 148 3.00 -9.80 4.97
CA GLU A 148 2.25 -10.17 3.77
C GLU A 148 2.71 -9.33 2.56
N ALA A 149 3.11 -8.08 2.77
CA ALA A 149 3.73 -7.27 1.73
C ALA A 149 5.04 -7.91 1.26
N ILE A 150 5.96 -8.22 2.19
CA ILE A 150 7.25 -8.85 1.88
C ILE A 150 7.04 -10.18 1.16
N GLN A 151 6.16 -11.05 1.67
CA GLN A 151 5.89 -12.35 1.06
C GLN A 151 5.50 -12.23 -0.42
N ASN A 152 4.58 -11.31 -0.73
CA ASN A 152 4.17 -11.08 -2.12
C ASN A 152 5.29 -10.48 -2.99
N LEU A 153 6.11 -9.59 -2.42
CA LEU A 153 7.24 -8.98 -3.13
C LEU A 153 8.36 -10.00 -3.40
N GLU A 154 8.63 -10.89 -2.47
CA GLU A 154 9.58 -11.99 -2.65
C GLU A 154 9.13 -12.93 -3.77
N GLU A 155 7.84 -13.27 -3.83
CA GLU A 155 7.30 -14.09 -4.92
C GLU A 155 7.49 -13.40 -6.29
N ILE A 156 7.20 -12.10 -6.40
CA ILE A 156 7.45 -11.29 -7.61
C ILE A 156 8.93 -11.36 -8.02
N VAL A 157 9.85 -11.35 -7.05
CA VAL A 157 11.29 -11.46 -7.31
C VAL A 157 11.68 -12.86 -7.77
N GLU A 158 11.15 -13.90 -7.13
CA GLU A 158 11.43 -15.31 -7.40
C GLU A 158 10.99 -15.70 -8.81
N VAL A 159 9.77 -15.33 -9.18
CA VAL A 159 9.21 -15.68 -10.50
C VAL A 159 9.71 -14.79 -11.63
N ASN A 160 10.62 -13.85 -11.34
CA ASN A 160 11.18 -12.90 -12.29
C ASN A 160 10.13 -12.04 -13.01
N ALA A 161 9.12 -11.58 -12.28
CA ALA A 161 8.06 -10.73 -12.80
C ALA A 161 8.59 -9.35 -13.25
N PRO A 162 7.84 -8.61 -14.09
CA PRO A 162 8.25 -7.29 -14.58
C PRO A 162 8.61 -6.29 -13.45
N GLN A 163 7.96 -6.40 -12.30
CA GLN A 163 8.16 -5.53 -11.13
C GLN A 163 9.32 -5.98 -10.21
N LYS A 164 10.07 -7.02 -10.56
CA LYS A 164 11.17 -7.58 -9.73
C LYS A 164 12.14 -6.53 -9.21
N SER A 165 12.58 -5.62 -10.07
CA SER A 165 13.58 -4.61 -9.69
C SER A 165 13.01 -3.67 -8.62
N GLN A 166 11.77 -3.21 -8.79
CA GLN A 166 11.08 -2.37 -7.82
C GLN A 166 10.80 -3.15 -6.52
N ALA A 167 10.40 -4.41 -6.62
CA ALA A 167 10.16 -5.25 -5.45
C ALA A 167 11.41 -5.41 -4.57
N LYS A 168 12.59 -5.61 -5.17
CA LYS A 168 13.87 -5.64 -4.44
C LYS A 168 14.17 -4.31 -3.72
N VAL A 169 13.89 -3.18 -4.39
CA VAL A 169 14.07 -1.85 -3.80
C VAL A 169 13.17 -1.70 -2.56
N ILE A 170 11.88 -1.99 -2.69
CA ILE A 170 10.92 -1.91 -1.58
C ILE A 170 11.34 -2.82 -0.42
N ILE A 171 11.70 -4.09 -0.67
CA ILE A 171 12.17 -5.00 0.38
C ILE A 171 13.39 -4.41 1.12
N SER A 172 14.32 -3.79 0.38
CA SER A 172 15.49 -3.14 0.99
C SER A 172 15.13 -1.90 1.82
N GLU A 173 14.18 -1.10 1.37
CA GLU A 173 13.65 0.07 2.10
C GLU A 173 12.97 -0.36 3.40
N ILE A 174 12.14 -1.41 3.35
CA ILE A 174 11.50 -1.99 4.55
C ILE A 174 12.56 -2.45 5.55
N ALA A 175 13.53 -3.25 5.09
CA ALA A 175 14.61 -3.78 5.94
C ALA A 175 15.48 -2.67 6.57
N TYR A 176 15.62 -1.52 5.89
CA TYR A 176 16.33 -0.36 6.43
C TYR A 176 15.48 0.39 7.45
N SER A 177 14.19 0.64 7.15
CA SER A 177 13.26 1.33 8.05
C SER A 177 13.06 0.61 9.38
N GLY A 178 13.09 -0.73 9.38
CA GLY A 178 13.03 -1.56 10.59
C GLY A 178 14.34 -1.64 11.39
N ASN A 179 15.45 -1.06 10.91
CA ASN A 179 16.76 -1.15 11.57
C ASN A 179 17.36 0.24 11.91
N PRO A 180 17.13 0.76 13.14
CA PRO A 180 17.60 2.10 13.54
C PRO A 180 19.14 2.24 13.55
N ILE A 181 19.90 1.14 13.61
CA ILE A 181 21.36 1.16 13.63
C ILE A 181 21.93 1.37 12.22
N LYS A 182 21.31 0.78 11.19
CA LYS A 182 21.69 1.01 9.78
C LYS A 182 21.36 2.43 9.32
N GLY A 183 20.25 2.98 9.83
CA GLY A 183 19.89 4.40 9.72
C GLY A 183 21.02 5.34 10.13
N PHE A 184 21.56 5.08 11.32
CA PHE A 184 22.60 5.88 11.93
C PHE A 184 23.95 5.75 11.21
N MET A 185 24.38 4.55 10.81
CA MET A 185 25.71 4.34 10.20
C MET A 185 25.95 5.11 8.89
N MET A 186 24.91 5.47 8.14
CA MET A 186 25.08 6.17 6.86
C MET A 186 25.21 7.70 7.03
N VAL A 187 24.60 8.29 8.06
CA VAL A 187 24.76 9.72 8.41
C VAL A 187 26.20 10.07 8.81
N PHE A 188 27.00 9.08 9.19
CA PHE A 188 28.43 9.27 9.53
C PHE A 188 29.37 8.73 8.45
N ALA A 189 28.86 8.31 7.29
CA ALA A 189 29.66 7.78 6.19
C ALA A 189 29.88 8.79 5.04
N ASP A 190 29.29 9.98 5.12
CA ASP A 190 29.49 11.11 4.19
C ASP A 190 30.42 12.19 4.77
#